data_AF-A0A7H0Y2Q9-F1
#
_entry.id   AF-A0A7H0Y2Q9-F1
#
_cell.length_a   1.000
_cell.length_b   1.000
_cell.length_c   1.000
_cell.angle_alpha   90.00
_cell.angle_beta   90.00
_cell.angle_gamma   90.00
#
_symmetry.space_group_name_H-M   'P 1'
#
loop_
_entity.id
_entity.type
_entity.pdbx_description
1 polymer ?
#
loop_
_entity_poly.entity_id
_entity_poly.type
_entity_poly.pdbx_seq_one_letter_code
_entity_poly.pdbx_strand_id
1 'polypeptide(L)'
;MGFSALTKVSSLFIIQQPATHLQTPIMYIYAIIFSPIVEELICRKYLFTKLHKQYNFWIASILSSVLFAIPHWNLVGFLGYVFIGVIWSYYYNKTNNILVPICSHLLFNYFVILFMSLRG
;
A
#
# COMPACT_ATOMS: atom_id res chain seq x y z
N MET A 1 2.29 40.73 13.55
CA MET A 1 0.83 40.70 13.30
C MET A 1 0.44 40.27 11.88
N GLY A 2 1.34 40.30 10.87
CA GLY A 2 1.00 39.91 9.48
C GLY A 2 1.09 38.41 9.14
N PHE A 3 1.93 37.63 9.83
CA PHE A 3 2.12 36.20 9.51
C PHE A 3 0.94 35.31 9.97
N SER A 4 0.25 35.70 11.05
CA SER A 4 -0.91 34.98 11.58
C SER A 4 -2.17 35.09 10.72
N ALA A 5 -2.25 36.12 9.87
CA ALA A 5 -3.35 36.28 8.91
C ALA A 5 -3.17 35.34 7.71
N LEU A 6 -1.93 35.19 7.22
CA LEU A 6 -1.61 34.28 6.12
C LEU A 6 -1.76 32.81 6.51
N THR A 7 -1.37 32.42 7.73
CA THR A 7 -1.61 31.06 8.24
C THR A 7 -3.10 30.77 8.46
N LYS A 8 -3.90 31.78 8.81
CA LYS A 8 -5.37 31.64 8.90
C LYS A 8 -6.02 31.48 7.53
N VAL A 9 -5.60 32.25 6.53
CA VAL A 9 -6.13 32.14 5.16
C VAL A 9 -5.72 30.81 4.52
N SER A 10 -4.50 30.32 4.74
CA SER A 10 -4.09 28.98 4.29
C SER A 10 -4.87 27.88 5.01
N SER A 11 -5.15 28.02 6.31
CA SER A 11 -5.99 27.07 7.04
C SER A 11 -7.44 27.08 6.58
N LEU A 12 -7.98 28.23 6.13
CA LEU A 12 -9.33 28.33 5.55
C LEU A 12 -9.43 27.63 4.19
N PHE A 13 -8.35 27.59 3.40
CA PHE A 13 -8.31 26.84 2.14
C PHE A 13 -8.02 25.34 2.33
N ILE A 14 -7.26 24.96 3.36
CA ILE A 14 -6.89 23.55 3.63
C ILE A 14 -7.98 22.80 4.41
N ILE A 15 -8.75 23.49 5.26
CA ILE A 15 -9.80 22.85 6.10
C ILE A 15 -11.15 22.73 5.35
N GLN A 16 -11.34 23.46 4.23
CA GLN A 16 -12.63 23.57 3.55
C GLN A 16 -12.72 22.82 2.21
N GLN A 17 -11.97 21.73 2.04
CA GLN A 17 -12.35 20.72 1.06
C GLN A 17 -13.05 19.60 1.84
N PRO A 18 -14.36 19.69 2.13
CA PRO A 18 -15.08 18.51 2.55
C PRO A 18 -14.85 17.48 1.46
N ALA A 19 -14.32 16.31 1.82
CA ALA A 19 -14.19 15.23 0.85
C ALA A 19 -15.59 15.04 0.25
N THR A 20 -15.77 15.43 -1.01
CA THR A 20 -17.11 15.40 -1.61
C THR A 20 -17.57 13.95 -1.56
N HIS A 21 -18.87 13.68 -1.41
CA HIS A 21 -19.38 12.30 -1.31
C HIS A 21 -18.95 11.37 -2.47
N LEU A 22 -18.43 11.94 -3.56
CA LEU A 22 -17.84 11.24 -4.72
C LEU A 22 -16.33 10.97 -4.62
N GLN A 23 -15.58 11.72 -3.81
CA GLN A 23 -14.15 11.48 -3.59
C GLN A 23 -13.91 10.19 -2.79
N THR A 24 -14.81 9.83 -1.89
CA THR A 24 -14.67 8.62 -1.05
C THR A 24 -14.77 7.30 -1.84
N PRO A 25 -15.72 7.08 -2.78
CA PRO A 25 -15.77 5.83 -3.55
C PRO A 25 -14.60 5.66 -4.52
N ILE A 26 -14.16 6.74 -5.19
CA ILE A 26 -13.03 6.68 -6.14
C ILE A 26 -11.74 6.28 -5.42
N MET A 27 -11.51 6.82 -4.22
CA MET A 27 -10.35 6.46 -3.41
C MET A 27 -10.38 4.99 -2.96
N TYR A 28 -11.55 4.43 -2.65
CA TYR A 28 -11.66 3.00 -2.35
C TYR A 28 -11.36 2.12 -3.57
N ILE A 29 -11.86 2.48 -4.75
CA ILE A 29 -11.53 1.75 -5.99
C ILE A 29 -10.02 1.80 -6.24
N TYR A 30 -9.40 2.97 -6.06
CA TYR A 30 -7.95 3.11 -6.20
C TYR A 30 -7.18 2.24 -5.20
N ALA A 31 -7.51 2.32 -3.91
CA ALA A 31 -6.83 1.59 -2.84
C ALA A 31 -7.04 0.08 -2.89
N ILE A 32 -8.21 -0.37 -3.38
CA ILE A 32 -8.53 -1.80 -3.49
C ILE A 32 -7.95 -2.38 -4.77
N ILE A 33 -7.92 -1.64 -5.88
CA ILE A 33 -7.59 -2.19 -7.21
C ILE A 33 -6.25 -1.68 -7.73
N PHE A 34 -6.15 -0.38 -7.98
CA PHE A 34 -5.03 0.18 -8.71
C PHE A 34 -3.71 0.13 -7.93
N SER A 35 -3.73 0.53 -6.65
CA SER A 35 -2.54 0.53 -5.80
C SER A 35 -1.96 -0.88 -5.64
N PRO A 36 -2.73 -1.92 -5.26
CA PRO A 36 -2.21 -3.28 -5.12
C PRO A 36 -1.60 -3.85 -6.41
N ILE A 37 -2.21 -3.59 -7.57
CA ILE A 37 -1.68 -4.07 -8.86
C ILE A 37 -0.30 -3.46 -9.12
N VAL A 38 -0.17 -2.14 -8.97
CA VAL A 38 1.09 -1.43 -9.22
C VAL A 38 2.15 -1.87 -8.22
N GLU A 39 1.80 -1.97 -6.94
CA GLU A 39 2.71 -2.37 -5.88
C GLU A 39 3.25 -3.79 -6.08
N GLU A 40 2.41 -4.76 -6.42
CA GLU A 40 2.87 -6.13 -6.67
C GLU A 40 3.70 -6.25 -7.95
N LEU A 41 3.39 -5.49 -9.01
CA LEU A 41 4.20 -5.46 -10.23
C LEU A 41 5.60 -4.90 -9.96
N ILE A 42 5.72 -3.83 -9.18
CA ILE A 42 7.02 -3.24 -8.83
C ILE A 42 7.75 -4.12 -7.83
N CYS A 43 7.10 -4.49 -6.73
CA CYS A 43 7.76 -5.15 -5.61
C CYS A 43 8.02 -6.64 -5.90
N ARG A 44 7.09 -7.38 -6.49
CA ARG A 44 7.26 -8.82 -6.76
C ARG A 44 7.83 -9.07 -8.14
N LYS A 45 7.11 -8.65 -9.18
CA LYS A 45 7.48 -9.02 -10.55
C LYS A 45 8.84 -8.44 -10.95
N TYR A 46 9.09 -7.17 -10.62
CA TYR A 46 10.38 -6.55 -10.93
C TYR A 46 11.43 -6.75 -9.82
N LEU A 47 11.21 -6.16 -8.64
CA LEU A 47 12.24 -6.05 -7.60
C LEU A 47 12.61 -7.40 -6.97
N PHE A 48 11.63 -8.15 -6.44
CA PHE A 48 11.88 -9.47 -5.85
C PHE A 48 12.52 -10.41 -6.86
N THR A 49 11.97 -10.52 -8.08
CA THR A 49 12.57 -11.36 -9.14
C THR A 49 14.02 -10.98 -9.44
N LYS A 50 14.33 -9.68 -9.49
CA LYS A 50 15.71 -9.21 -9.73
C LYS A 50 16.64 -9.58 -8.59
N LEU A 51 16.21 -9.39 -7.34
CA LEU A 51 16.98 -9.73 -6.15
C LEU A 51 17.15 -11.24 -6.00
N HIS A 52 16.11 -12.03 -6.28
CA HIS A 52 16.13 -13.49 -6.14
C HIS A 52 17.05 -14.18 -7.16
N LYS A 53 17.44 -13.50 -8.24
CA LYS A 53 18.50 -13.97 -9.14
C LYS A 53 19.91 -13.88 -8.53
N GLN A 54 20.09 -13.03 -7.52
CA GLN A 54 21.40 -12.73 -6.92
C GLN A 54 21.52 -13.22 -5.47
N TYR A 55 20.40 -13.31 -4.77
CA TYR A 55 20.33 -13.63 -3.35
C TYR A 55 19.34 -14.75 -3.08
N ASN A 56 19.41 -15.34 -1.88
CA ASN A 56 18.43 -16.33 -1.44
C ASN A 56 17.03 -15.71 -1.25
N PHE A 57 16.04 -16.59 -1.11
CA PHE A 57 14.64 -16.21 -0.89
C PHE A 57 14.46 -15.18 0.23
N TRP A 58 15.07 -15.41 1.40
CA TRP A 58 14.87 -14.56 2.58
C TRP A 58 15.37 -13.14 2.36
N ILE A 59 16.57 -12.97 1.82
CA ILE A 59 17.14 -11.65 1.54
C ILE A 59 16.31 -10.91 0.49
N ALA A 60 15.99 -11.57 -0.62
CA ALA A 60 15.20 -10.96 -1.69
C ALA A 60 13.79 -10.57 -1.22
N SER A 61 13.16 -11.45 -0.42
CA SER A 61 11.83 -11.24 0.11
C SER A 61 11.78 -10.11 1.14
N ILE A 62 12.70 -10.08 2.11
CA ILE A 62 12.74 -9.03 3.13
C ILE A 62 13.01 -7.67 2.49
N LEU A 63 13.99 -7.55 1.60
CA LEU A 63 14.31 -6.27 0.94
C LEU A 63 13.15 -5.76 0.08
N SER A 64 12.51 -6.65 -0.70
CA SER A 64 11.32 -6.31 -1.47
C SER A 64 10.15 -5.87 -0.57
N SER A 65 9.98 -6.51 0.59
CA SER A 65 8.89 -6.22 1.53
C SER A 65 9.11 -4.96 2.36
N VAL A 66 10.37 -4.62 2.66
CA VAL A 66 10.74 -3.33 3.27
C VAL A 66 10.42 -2.19 2.30
N LEU A 67 10.80 -2.33 1.02
CA LEU A 67 10.49 -1.31 0.01
C LEU A 67 8.97 -1.20 -0.24
N PHE A 68 8.23 -2.29 -0.11
CA PHE A 68 6.76 -2.29 -0.13
C PHE A 68 6.15 -1.52 1.06
N ALA A 69 6.75 -1.60 2.25
CA ALA A 69 6.23 -0.96 3.46
C ALA A 69 6.45 0.56 3.52
N ILE A 70 7.52 1.09 2.91
CA ILE A 70 7.91 2.51 3.01
C ILE A 70 6.82 3.49 2.53
N PRO A 71 6.15 3.29 1.38
CA PRO A 71 5.13 4.23 0.88
C PRO A 71 3.90 4.38 1.79
N HIS A 72 3.73 3.52 2.78
CA HIS A 72 2.58 3.55 3.70
C HIS A 72 2.74 4.60 4.82
N TRP A 73 3.95 5.16 5.03
CA TRP A 73 4.23 6.21 6.02
C TRP A 73 3.70 5.94 7.44
N ASN A 74 3.56 4.67 7.82
CA ASN A 74 3.02 4.25 9.11
C ASN A 74 4.01 3.35 9.82
N LEU A 75 4.69 3.91 10.82
CA LEU A 75 5.71 3.20 11.59
C LEU A 75 5.12 2.08 12.46
N VAL A 76 3.90 2.26 12.97
CA VAL A 76 3.20 1.26 13.79
C VAL A 76 2.83 0.03 12.95
N GLY A 77 2.36 0.26 11.72
CA GLY A 77 2.00 -0.78 10.75
C GLY A 77 3.18 -1.37 9.98
N PHE A 78 4.37 -0.74 10.05
CA PHE A 78 5.52 -1.07 9.22
C PHE A 78 5.88 -2.56 9.23
N LEU A 79 5.99 -3.16 10.43
CA LEU A 79 6.29 -4.59 10.56
C LEU A 79 5.19 -5.48 9.97
N GLY A 80 3.93 -5.06 10.06
CA GLY A 80 2.81 -5.74 9.42
C GLY A 80 2.89 -5.73 7.90
N TYR A 81 3.23 -4.58 7.30
CA TYR A 81 3.44 -4.46 5.85
C TYR A 81 4.62 -5.29 5.36
N VAL A 82 5.73 -5.30 6.11
CA VAL A 82 6.88 -6.17 5.79
C VAL A 82 6.46 -7.65 5.87
N PHE A 83 5.75 -8.04 6.93
CA PHE A 83 5.33 -9.42 7.13
C PHE A 83 4.41 -9.92 6.01
N ILE A 84 3.37 -9.16 5.65
CA ILE A 84 2.47 -9.55 4.56
C ILE A 84 3.19 -9.53 3.20
N GLY A 85 4.13 -8.61 3.00
CA GLY A 85 4.97 -8.58 1.80
C GLY A 85 5.84 -9.83 1.66
N VAL A 86 6.35 -10.38 2.77
CA VAL A 86 7.11 -11.64 2.78
C VAL A 86 6.20 -12.81 2.41
N ILE A 87 4.98 -12.84 2.92
CA ILE A 87 3.97 -13.85 2.57
C ILE A 87 3.65 -13.81 1.06
N TRP A 88 3.42 -12.63 0.48
CA TRP A 88 3.17 -12.52 -0.96
C TRP A 88 4.39 -12.86 -1.81
N SER A 89 5.60 -12.55 -1.33
CA SER A 89 6.84 -13.00 -1.96
C SER A 89 6.94 -14.54 -1.97
N TYR A 90 6.57 -15.20 -0.86
CA TYR A 90 6.52 -16.67 -0.78
C TYR A 90 5.53 -17.25 -1.79
N TYR A 91 4.30 -16.74 -1.84
CA TYR A 91 3.30 -17.23 -2.79
C TYR A 91 3.72 -16.99 -4.24
N TYR A 92 4.29 -15.82 -4.56
CA TYR A 92 4.81 -15.56 -5.88
C TYR A 92 5.94 -16.53 -6.25
N ASN A 93 6.90 -16.76 -5.35
CA ASN A 93 8.01 -17.69 -5.57
C ASN A 93 7.53 -19.14 -5.77
N LYS A 94 6.53 -19.57 -4.98
CA LYS A 94 5.98 -20.93 -5.05
C LYS A 94 5.15 -21.18 -6.31
N THR A 95 4.38 -20.18 -6.74
CA THR A 95 3.41 -20.32 -7.84
C THR A 95 3.95 -19.85 -9.18
N ASN A 96 5.02 -19.05 -9.17
CA ASN A 96 5.55 -18.34 -10.33
C ASN A 96 4.46 -17.57 -11.13
N ASN A 97 3.40 -17.13 -10.44
CA ASN A 97 2.25 -16.49 -11.04
C ASN A 97 1.95 -15.17 -10.32
N ILE A 98 2.09 -14.05 -11.03
CA ILE A 98 1.89 -12.72 -10.46
C ILE A 98 0.42 -12.42 -10.10
N LEU A 99 -0.54 -13.14 -10.68
CA LEU A 99 -1.94 -12.98 -10.33
C LEU A 99 -2.24 -13.47 -8.91
N VAL A 100 -1.48 -14.43 -8.39
CA VAL A 100 -1.68 -14.96 -7.03
C VAL A 100 -1.46 -13.88 -5.95
N PRO A 101 -0.31 -13.18 -5.88
CA PRO A 101 -0.12 -12.10 -4.93
C PRO A 101 -1.04 -10.90 -5.23
N ILE A 102 -1.29 -10.56 -6.51
CA ILE A 102 -2.23 -9.48 -6.86
C ILE A 102 -3.62 -9.76 -6.28
N CYS A 103 -4.25 -10.90 -6.61
CA CYS A 103 -5.58 -11.22 -6.12
C CYS A 103 -5.63 -11.33 -4.59
N SER A 104 -4.56 -11.86 -3.97
CA SER A 104 -4.46 -11.92 -2.50
C SER A 104 -4.42 -10.52 -1.87
N HIS A 105 -3.69 -9.59 -2.48
CA HIS A 105 -3.58 -8.21 -2.01
C HIS A 105 -4.88 -7.42 -2.25
N LEU A 106 -5.51 -7.55 -3.43
CA LEU A 106 -6.83 -6.99 -3.71
C LEU A 106 -7.85 -7.42 -2.64
N LEU A 107 -7.91 -8.72 -2.34
CA LEU A 107 -8.80 -9.27 -1.32
C LEU A 107 -8.46 -8.76 0.08
N PHE A 108 -7.17 -8.72 0.44
CA PHE A 108 -6.73 -8.19 1.73
C PHE A 108 -7.17 -6.74 1.93
N ASN A 109 -6.91 -5.86 0.95
CA ASN A 109 -7.31 -4.46 1.04
C ASN A 109 -8.84 -4.31 1.07
N TYR A 110 -9.56 -5.09 0.28
CA TYR A 110 -11.02 -5.12 0.33
C TYR A 110 -11.53 -5.44 1.75
N PHE A 111 -11.03 -6.50 2.38
CA PHE A 111 -11.48 -6.88 3.74
C PHE A 111 -11.06 -5.88 4.81
N VAL A 112 -9.85 -5.32 4.72
CA VAL A 112 -9.39 -4.28 5.66
C VAL A 112 -10.29 -3.05 5.58
N ILE A 113 -10.56 -2.56 4.38
CA ILE A 113 -11.42 -1.37 4.17
C ILE A 113 -12.86 -1.68 4.57
N LEU A 114 -13.38 -2.87 4.25
CA LEU A 114 -14.72 -3.30 4.67
C LEU A 114 -14.83 -3.32 6.20
N PHE A 115 -13.89 -3.95 6.90
CA PHE A 115 -13.91 -4.02 8.36
C PHE A 115 -13.80 -2.64 8.99
N MET A 116 -12.91 -1.78 8.47
CA MET A 116 -12.81 -0.39 8.92
C MET A 116 -14.11 0.39 8.69
N SER A 117 -14.81 0.15 7.58
CA SER A 117 -16.08 0.82 7.25
C SER A 117 -17.26 0.35 8.11
N LEU A 118 -17.23 -0.91 8.58
CA LEU A 118 -18.26 -1.46 9.46
C LEU A 118 -18.05 -1.09 10.94
N ARG A 119 -16.82 -0.74 11.33
CA ARG A 119 -16.43 -0.40 12.70
C ARG A 119 -16.67 1.08 13.04
N GLY A 120 -17.74 1.67 12.50
CA GLY A 120 -18.10 3.09 12.63
C GLY A 120 -17.82 3.69 14.00
#